data_AF-A0A5K1CG65-F1
#
_entry.id   AF-A0A5K1CG65-F1
#
_cell.length_a   1.000
_cell.length_b   1.000
_cell.length_c   1.000
_cell.angle_alpha   90.00
_cell.angle_beta   90.00
_cell.angle_gamma   90.00
#
_symmetry.space_group_name_H-M   'P 1'
#
loop_
_entity.id
_entity.type
_entity.pdbx_description
1 polymer ?
#
loop_
_entity_poly.entity_id
_entity_poly.type
_entity_poly.pdbx_seq_one_letter_code
_entity_poly.pdbx_strand_id
1 'polypeptide(L)' 'DLGQTFNSLSTLEHYMQSGGQTVLFVGDLSYADNYKYDNGIRWDSWGRFIERSVAYQPWIWTVGNHEIEYKPDL' A
#
# COMPACT_ATOMS: atom_id res chain seq x y z
N ASP A 1 1.35 -6.60 0.68
CA ASP A 1 1.02 -6.59 2.13
C ASP A 1 1.75 -5.48 2.89
N LEU A 2 1.76 -4.23 2.38
CA LEU A 2 2.52 -3.16 3.05
C LEU A 2 1.67 -2.43 4.09
N GLY A 3 0.44 -2.04 3.73
CA GLY A 3 -0.37 -1.18 4.58
C GLY A 3 0.29 0.16 4.89
N GLN A 4 -0.08 0.75 6.02
CA GLN A 4 0.28 2.13 6.40
C GLN A 4 0.53 2.29 7.91
N THR A 5 1.41 1.44 8.45
CA THR A 5 1.83 1.43 9.86
C THR A 5 3.26 1.97 10.03
N PHE A 6 3.74 2.07 11.28
CA PHE A 6 5.16 2.38 11.54
C PHE A 6 6.11 1.31 10.97
N ASN A 7 5.72 0.04 10.99
CA ASN A 7 6.51 -1.03 10.38
C ASN A 7 6.52 -0.90 8.85
N SER A 8 5.40 -0.51 8.26
CA SER A 8 5.31 -0.21 6.82
C SER A 8 6.28 0.89 6.41
N LEU A 9 6.38 1.97 7.21
CA LEU A 9 7.35 3.04 7.01
C LEU A 9 8.78 2.52 7.06
N SER A 10 9.12 1.74 8.10
CA SER A 10 10.45 1.13 8.22
C SER A 10 10.79 0.27 7.00
N THR A 11 9.86 -0.57 6.53
CA THR A 11 10.06 -1.39 5.32
C THR A 11 10.33 -0.53 4.09
N LEU A 12 9.56 0.54 3.89
CA LEU A 12 9.74 1.46 2.76
C LEU A 12 11.10 2.18 2.83
N GLU A 13 11.51 2.63 4.01
CA GLU A 13 12.80 3.31 4.21
C GLU A 13 13.99 2.38 3.97
N HIS A 14 13.93 1.13 4.44
CA HIS A 14 14.97 0.13 4.17
C HIS A 14 15.05 -0.18 2.66
N TYR A 15 13.91 -0.29 1.98
CA TYR A 15 13.89 -0.45 0.52
C TYR A 15 14.57 0.74 -0.18
N MET A 16 14.22 1.97 0.18
CA MET A 16 14.80 3.16 -0.44
C MET A 16 16.33 3.25 -0.25
N GLN A 17 16.85 2.74 0.87
CA GLN A 17 18.29 2.66 1.12
C GLN A 17 19.01 1.57 0.31
N SER A 18 18.28 0.57 -0.21
CA SER A 18 18.87 -0.53 -0.97
C SER A 18 19.36 -0.13 -2.38
N GLY A 19 18.89 1.01 -2.91
CA GLY A 19 19.19 1.43 -4.28
C GLY A 19 18.41 0.69 -5.37
N GLY A 20 17.34 -0.04 -5.00
CA GLY A 20 16.43 -0.65 -5.96
C GLY A 20 15.83 0.38 -6.94
N GLN A 21 15.61 -0.06 -8.18
CA GLN A 21 15.13 0.80 -9.27
C GLN A 21 13.68 0.50 -9.70
N THR A 22 13.08 -0.56 -9.18
CA THR A 22 11.71 -0.98 -9.46
C THR A 22 11.20 -1.85 -8.31
N VAL A 23 9.94 -1.65 -7.93
CA VAL A 23 9.27 -2.47 -6.93
C VAL A 23 8.32 -3.45 -7.62
N LEU A 24 8.46 -4.74 -7.34
CA LEU A 24 7.39 -5.70 -7.56
C LEU A 24 6.54 -5.77 -6.29
N PHE A 25 5.29 -5.33 -6.37
CA PHE A 25 4.41 -5.20 -5.21
C PHE A 25 3.28 -6.23 -5.27
N VAL A 26 3.34 -7.21 -4.37
CA VAL A 26 2.55 -8.44 -4.44
C VAL A 26 1.18 -8.36 -3.73
N GLY A 27 0.38 -7.34 -4.05
CA GLY A 27 -0.98 -7.18 -3.53
C GLY A 27 -1.07 -6.62 -2.12
N ASP A 28 -2.29 -6.50 -1.60
CA ASP A 28 -2.61 -6.00 -0.26
C ASP A 28 -1.94 -4.65 0.03
N LEU A 29 -2.48 -3.61 -0.60
CA LEU A 29 -1.91 -2.27 -0.67
C LEU A 29 -2.21 -1.50 0.61
N SER A 30 -3.44 -1.01 0.75
CA SER A 30 -3.79 0.03 1.73
C SER A 30 -4.39 -0.51 3.03
N TYR A 31 -4.97 -1.72 2.98
CA TYR A 31 -5.81 -2.31 4.02
C TYR A 31 -6.97 -1.38 4.45
N ALA A 32 -7.56 -0.63 3.51
CA ALA A 32 -8.69 0.26 3.77
C ALA A 32 -9.94 -0.51 4.28
N ASP A 33 -10.10 -1.74 3.79
CA ASP A 33 -11.12 -2.70 4.18
C ASP A 33 -10.99 -3.22 5.63
N ASN A 34 -9.90 -2.96 6.36
CA ASN A 34 -9.85 -3.28 7.79
C ASN A 34 -10.67 -2.29 8.65
N TYR A 35 -11.23 -1.25 8.04
CA TYR A 35 -11.97 -0.19 8.74
C TYR A 35 -13.47 -0.25 8.44
N LYS A 36 -14.26 0.32 9.34
CA LYS A 36 -15.72 0.42 9.16
C LYS A 36 -16.02 1.23 7.90
N TYR A 37 -16.94 0.74 7.07
CA TYR A 37 -17.37 1.37 5.81
C TYR A 37 -16.29 1.48 4.72
N ASP A 38 -15.30 0.59 4.70
CA ASP A 38 -14.25 0.57 3.65
C ASP A 38 -13.67 1.96 3.43
N ASN A 39 -13.01 2.46 4.48
CA ASN A 39 -12.67 3.86 4.60
C ASN A 39 -11.71 4.30 3.47
N GLY A 40 -12.26 4.82 2.38
CA GLY A 40 -11.51 5.26 1.19
C GLY A 40 -10.44 6.30 1.48
N ILE A 41 -10.55 7.06 2.59
CA ILE A 41 -9.50 7.99 3.03
C ILE A 41 -8.17 7.25 3.28
N ARG A 42 -8.24 5.96 3.62
CA ARG A 42 -7.06 5.11 3.82
C ARG A 42 -6.31 4.85 2.51
N TRP A 43 -6.99 4.81 1.37
CA TRP A 43 -6.33 4.79 0.06
C TRP A 43 -5.60 6.10 -0.18
N ASP A 44 -6.24 7.24 0.11
CA ASP A 44 -5.62 8.56 -0.07
C ASP A 44 -4.38 8.75 0.82
N SER A 45 -4.43 8.29 2.08
CA SER A 45 -3.28 8.38 2.98
C SER A 45 -2.16 7.40 2.59
N TRP A 46 -2.51 6.21 2.10
CA TRP A 46 -1.54 5.24 1.61
C TRP A 46 -0.81 5.75 0.36
N GLY A 47 -1.54 6.35 -0.59
CA GLY A 47 -0.94 6.96 -1.78
C GLY A 47 0.08 8.05 -1.43
N ARG A 48 -0.28 8.98 -0.52
CA ARG A 48 0.66 10.00 -0.02
C ARG A 48 1.84 9.40 0.74
N PHE A 49 1.63 8.28 1.43
CA PHE A 49 2.69 7.59 2.17
C PHE A 49 3.77 7.02 1.23
N ILE A 50 3.37 6.30 0.17
CA ILE A 50 4.29 5.64 -0.77
C ILE A 50 4.80 6.57 -1.88
N GLU A 51 4.23 7.76 -2.06
CA GLU A 51 4.59 8.76 -3.09
C GLU A 51 6.11 9.00 -3.15
N ARG A 52 6.77 9.05 -1.99
CA ARG A 52 8.23 9.20 -1.86
C ARG A 52 9.08 8.14 -2.58
N SER A 53 8.47 7.04 -2.99
CA SER A 53 9.08 5.98 -3.80
C SER A 53 8.41 5.89 -5.17
N VAL A 54 7.09 5.65 -5.23
CA VAL A 54 6.39 5.35 -6.49
C VAL A 54 6.42 6.49 -7.51
N ALA A 55 6.56 7.75 -7.07
CA ALA A 55 6.68 8.88 -7.98
C ALA A 55 8.01 8.91 -8.76
N TYR A 56 9.04 8.18 -8.30
CA TYR A 56 10.40 8.24 -8.83
C TYR A 56 10.88 6.92 -9.45
N GLN A 57 10.16 5.83 -9.23
CA GLN A 57 10.47 4.53 -9.80
C GLN A 57 9.19 3.69 -10.02
N PRO A 58 9.16 2.82 -11.03
CA PRO A 58 7.99 2.00 -11.29
C PRO A 58 7.69 1.06 -10.13
N TRP A 59 6.41 0.97 -9.78
CA TRP A 59 5.86 -0.13 -9.00
C TRP A 59 4.98 -0.97 -9.92
N ILE A 60 5.25 -2.26 -9.98
CA ILE A 60 4.46 -3.24 -10.73
C ILE A 60 3.56 -3.94 -9.73
N TRP A 61 2.26 -3.77 -9.90
CA TRP A 61 1.26 -4.19 -8.93
C TRP A 61 0.65 -5.54 -9.29
N THR A 62 0.37 -6.33 -8.26
CA THR A 62 -0.67 -7.36 -8.32
C THR A 62 -1.80 -6.98 -7.37
N VAL A 63 -2.94 -7.64 -7.52
CA VAL A 63 -4.13 -7.44 -6.68
C VAL A 63 -4.13 -8.50 -5.57
N GLY A 64 -4.30 -8.10 -4.31
CA GLY A 64 -4.45 -9.02 -3.18
C GLY A 64 -5.91 -9.18 -2.77
N ASN A 65 -6.17 -9.97 -1.72
CA ASN A 65 -7.55 -10.16 -1.24
C ASN A 65 -8.10 -8.88 -0.58
N HIS A 66 -7.25 -8.01 -0.04
CA HIS A 66 -7.67 -6.73 0.54
C HIS A 66 -8.11 -5.69 -0.49
N GLU A 67 -7.84 -5.89 -1.79
CA GLU A 67 -8.34 -5.05 -2.89
C GLU A 67 -9.70 -5.51 -3.44
N ILE A 68 -10.24 -6.65 -2.97
CA ILE A 68 -11.57 -7.10 -3.39
C ILE A 68 -12.64 -6.15 -2.85
N GLU A 69 -12.45 -5.63 -1.63
CA GLU A 69 -13.34 -4.69 -0.94
C GLU A 69 -14.82 -5.09 -0.97
N TYR A 70 -15.11 -6.39 -1.03
CA TYR A 70 -16.47 -6.91 -1.04
C TYR A 70 -16.93 -7.15 0.40
N LYS A 71 -17.88 -6.33 0.85
CA LYS A 71 -18.51 -6.48 2.16
C LYS A 71 -20.04 -6.45 2.03
N PRO A 72 -20.69 -7.63 1.94
CA PRO A 72 -22.12 -7.72 1.70
C PRO A 72 -22.98 -7.23 2.87
N ASP A 73 -22.42 -7.16 4.07
CA ASP A 73 -23.12 -6.80 5.31
C ASP A 73 -22.91 -5.32 5.71
N LEU A 74 -22.41 -4.50 4.78
CA LEU A 74 -22.14 -3.07 4.96
C LEU A 74 -23.19 -2.17 4.29
#